data_AF-A0A5A7UHR1-F1
#
_entry.id   AF-A0A5A7UHR1-F1
#
_cell.length_a   1.000
_cell.length_b   1.000
_cell.length_c   1.000
_cell.angle_alpha   90.00
_cell.angle_beta   90.00
_cell.angle_gamma   90.00
#
_symmetry.space_group_name_H-M   'P 1'
#
loop_
_entity.id
_entity.type
_entity.pdbx_description
1 polymer ?
#
loop_
_entity_poly.entity_id
_entity_poly.type
_entity_poly.pdbx_seq_one_letter_code
_entity_poly.pdbx_strand_id
1 'polypeptide(L)'
;MTDDKSVEAQSHEIQKIAHKIISEDMSLDDQFHVAVIIDKLPPLWKDFKNTLRHKTKEFSLESLITRLRIEEEARKHDNKEEVNAIPRKKLTTVLKLNLKPKENKMK
;
A
#
# COMPACT_ATOMS: atom_id res chain seq x y z
N MET A 1 -7.63 -12.32 -1.50
CA MET A 1 -6.64 -12.86 -0.55
C MET A 1 -7.22 -12.70 0.85
N THR A 2 -6.73 -13.45 1.83
CA THR A 2 -7.35 -13.53 3.16
C THR A 2 -6.24 -13.60 4.21
N ASP A 3 -6.44 -12.93 5.34
CA ASP A 3 -5.39 -12.74 6.35
C ASP A 3 -4.99 -14.04 7.07
N ASP A 4 -5.80 -15.09 6.95
CA ASP A 4 -5.56 -16.42 7.51
C ASP A 4 -4.55 -17.25 6.70
N LYS A 5 -4.11 -16.80 5.52
CA LYS A 5 -3.26 -17.58 4.62
C LYS A 5 -2.03 -16.78 4.18
N SER A 6 -0.95 -17.52 3.92
CA SER A 6 0.30 -16.93 3.40
C SER A 6 0.03 -16.20 2.08
N VAL A 7 0.48 -14.94 2.00
CA VAL A 7 0.43 -14.08 0.81
C VAL A 7 1.14 -14.73 -0.37
N GLU A 8 2.25 -15.45 -0.13
CA GLU A 8 3.00 -16.19 -1.16
C GLU A 8 2.17 -17.35 -1.74
N ALA A 9 1.54 -18.14 -0.87
CA ALA A 9 0.70 -19.24 -1.33
C ALA A 9 -0.50 -18.72 -2.14
N GLN A 10 -1.10 -17.62 -1.68
CA GLN A 10 -2.23 -17.01 -2.36
C GLN A 10 -1.83 -16.32 -3.67
N SER A 11 -0.64 -15.71 -3.75
CA SER A 11 -0.13 -15.10 -4.98
C SER A 11 0.23 -16.16 -6.03
N HIS A 12 0.72 -17.32 -5.61
CA HIS A 12 1.01 -18.43 -6.52
C HIS A 12 -0.26 -19.00 -7.17
N GLU A 13 -1.37 -19.10 -6.42
CA GLU A 13 -2.67 -19.49 -6.98
C GLU A 13 -3.22 -18.44 -7.96
N ILE A 14 -3.04 -17.15 -7.66
CA ILE A 14 -3.41 -16.06 -8.59
C ILE A 14 -2.57 -16.14 -9.87
N GLN A 15 -1.27 -16.45 -9.77
CA GLN A 15 -0.39 -16.65 -10.92
C GLN A 15 -0.85 -17.82 -11.80
N LYS A 16 -1.27 -18.93 -11.22
CA LYS A 16 -1.81 -20.08 -11.97
C LYS A 16 -3.08 -19.70 -12.74
N ILE A 17 -3.97 -18.92 -12.13
CA ILE A 17 -5.18 -18.44 -12.77
C ILE A 17 -4.84 -17.49 -13.92
N ALA A 18 -3.91 -16.55 -13.71
CA ALA A 18 -3.44 -15.63 -14.75
C ALA A 18 -2.80 -16.39 -15.92
N HIS A 19 -1.94 -17.38 -15.65
CA HIS A 19 -1.36 -18.24 -16.68
C HIS A 19 -2.42 -19.00 -17.47
N LYS A 20 -3.46 -19.49 -16.80
CA LYS A 20 -4.58 -20.18 -17.46
C LYS A 20 -5.34 -19.24 -18.40
N ILE A 21 -5.60 -18.01 -17.97
CA ILE A 21 -6.26 -16.98 -18.80
C ILE A 21 -5.41 -16.62 -20.02
N ILE A 22 -4.10 -16.43 -19.83
CA ILE A 22 -3.15 -16.16 -20.93
C ILE A 22 -3.09 -17.35 -21.89
N SER A 23 -3.13 -18.59 -21.40
CA SER A 23 -3.14 -19.80 -22.24
C SER A 23 -4.44 -19.98 -23.04
N GLU A 24 -5.51 -19.29 -22.65
CA GLU A 24 -6.80 -19.23 -23.35
C GLU A 24 -6.87 -18.07 -24.38
N ASP A 25 -5.73 -17.44 -24.70
CA ASP A 25 -5.59 -16.30 -25.65
C ASP A 25 -6.46 -15.07 -25.29
N MET A 26 -6.82 -14.95 -24.01
CA MET A 26 -7.43 -13.74 -23.46
C MET A 26 -6.32 -12.78 -23.04
N SER A 27 -5.95 -11.85 -23.93
CA SER A 27 -5.09 -10.72 -23.55
C SER A 27 -5.87 -9.79 -22.61
N LEU A 28 -5.72 -10.00 -21.30
CA LEU A 28 -6.19 -9.05 -20.31
C LEU A 28 -5.24 -7.86 -20.26
N ASP A 29 -5.83 -6.67 -20.39
CA ASP A 29 -5.11 -5.41 -20.35
C ASP A 29 -4.34 -5.24 -19.03
N ASP A 30 -3.12 -4.74 -19.09
CA ASP A 30 -2.26 -4.57 -17.91
C ASP A 30 -2.92 -3.69 -16.84
N GLN A 31 -3.73 -2.71 -17.25
CA GLN A 31 -4.48 -1.85 -16.33
C GLN A 31 -5.56 -2.62 -15.58
N PHE A 32 -6.16 -3.64 -16.22
CA PHE A 32 -7.11 -4.55 -15.59
C PHE A 32 -6.40 -5.38 -14.51
N HIS A 33 -5.23 -5.95 -14.80
CA HIS A 33 -4.44 -6.68 -13.81
C HIS A 33 -4.09 -5.81 -12.59
N VAL A 34 -3.60 -4.58 -12.84
CA VAL A 34 -3.28 -3.62 -11.79
C VAL A 34 -4.51 -3.31 -10.93
N ALA A 35 -5.66 -3.02 -11.55
CA ALA A 35 -6.90 -2.71 -10.84
C ALA A 35 -7.40 -3.89 -10.00
N VAL A 36 -7.38 -5.10 -10.55
CA VAL A 36 -7.80 -6.32 -9.86
C VAL A 36 -6.91 -6.61 -8.65
N ILE A 37 -5.58 -6.51 -8.80
CA ILE A 37 -4.65 -6.74 -7.69
C ILE A 37 -4.90 -5.75 -6.56
N ILE A 38 -5.02 -4.45 -6.87
CA ILE A 38 -5.32 -3.41 -5.87
C ILE A 38 -6.65 -3.70 -5.17
N ASP A 39 -7.66 -4.13 -5.92
CA ASP A 39 -8.96 -4.42 -5.33
C ASP A 39 -8.97 -5.69 -4.45
N LYS A 40 -8.12 -6.67 -4.76
CA LYS A 40 -8.03 -7.94 -4.01
C LYS A 40 -7.05 -7.93 -2.85
N LEU A 41 -6.42 -6.78 -2.55
CA LEU A 41 -5.56 -6.63 -1.37
C LEU A 41 -6.31 -6.94 -0.06
N PRO A 42 -5.62 -7.51 0.95
CA PRO A 42 -6.25 -7.90 2.21
C PRO A 42 -6.81 -6.70 3.00
N PRO A 43 -7.80 -6.92 3.90
CA PRO A 43 -8.37 -5.86 4.74
C PRO A 43 -7.32 -5.09 5.56
N LEU A 44 -6.27 -5.76 6.06
CA LEU A 44 -5.19 -5.14 6.81
C LEU A 44 -4.35 -4.15 5.97
N TRP A 45 -4.48 -4.18 4.65
CA TRP A 45 -3.80 -3.27 3.73
C TRP A 45 -4.69 -2.09 3.32
N LYS A 46 -5.85 -1.86 3.98
CA LYS A 46 -6.86 -0.88 3.56
C LYS A 46 -6.30 0.52 3.28
N ASP A 47 -5.45 1.05 4.15
CA ASP A 47 -4.91 2.41 4.00
C ASP A 47 -3.95 2.50 2.81
N PHE A 48 -3.12 1.47 2.64
CA PHE A 48 -2.24 1.34 1.49
C PHE A 48 -3.02 1.13 0.18
N LYS A 49 -4.07 0.29 0.21
CA LYS A 49 -5.01 0.08 -0.90
C LYS A 49 -5.66 1.38 -1.34
N ASN A 50 -6.10 2.22 -0.40
CA ASN A 50 -6.67 3.54 -0.72
C ASN A 50 -5.64 4.43 -1.44
N THR A 51 -4.40 4.42 -0.96
CA THR A 51 -3.30 5.15 -1.61
C THR A 51 -3.08 4.69 -3.06
N LEU A 52 -3.09 3.37 -3.30
CA LEU A 52 -2.93 2.80 -4.64
C LEU A 52 -4.12 3.09 -5.57
N ARG A 53 -5.34 3.15 -5.04
CA ARG A 53 -6.55 3.48 -5.84
C ARG A 53 -6.45 4.84 -6.52
N HIS A 54 -5.83 5.83 -5.89
CA HIS A 54 -5.65 7.15 -6.48
C HIS A 54 -4.61 7.18 -7.60
N LYS A 55 -3.66 6.24 -7.60
CA LYS A 55 -2.54 6.16 -8.54
C LYS A 55 -2.61 4.95 -9.45
N THR A 56 -3.76 4.31 -9.55
CA THR A 56 -3.93 3.02 -10.25
C THR A 56 -3.45 3.08 -11.71
N LYS A 57 -3.67 4.20 -12.41
CA LYS A 57 -3.23 4.41 -13.80
C LYS A 57 -1.74 4.74 -13.96
N GLU A 58 -1.03 4.99 -12.86
CA GLU A 58 0.39 5.32 -12.87
C GLU A 58 1.27 4.06 -12.75
N PHE A 59 0.66 2.90 -12.46
CA PHE A 59 1.38 1.65 -12.27
C PHE A 59 1.35 0.79 -13.53
N SER A 60 2.53 0.34 -13.96
CA SER A 60 2.65 -0.94 -14.65
C SER A 60 2.50 -2.09 -13.65
N LEU A 61 2.18 -3.29 -14.14
CA LEU A 61 2.09 -4.49 -13.29
C LEU A 61 3.37 -4.72 -12.47
N GLU A 62 4.55 -4.61 -13.11
CA GLU A 62 5.85 -4.80 -12.43
C GLU A 62 6.10 -3.75 -11.34
N SER A 63 5.77 -2.49 -11.62
CA SER A 63 5.96 -1.41 -10.65
C SER A 63 5.04 -1.56 -9.43
N LEU A 64 3.81 -2.03 -9.64
CA LEU A 64 2.90 -2.38 -8.56
C LEU A 64 3.45 -3.52 -7.71
N ILE A 65 3.92 -4.61 -8.34
CA ILE A 65 4.50 -5.77 -7.62
C ILE A 65 5.69 -5.34 -6.77
N THR A 66 6.57 -4.50 -7.29
CA THR A 66 7.72 -3.97 -6.55
C THR A 66 7.27 -3.17 -5.33
N ARG A 67 6.25 -2.34 -5.48
CA ARG A 67 5.70 -1.55 -4.37
C ARG A 67 5.05 -2.42 -3.29
N LEU A 68 4.34 -3.48 -3.69
CA LEU A 68 3.73 -4.43 -2.75
C LEU A 68 4.78 -5.11 -1.87
N ARG A 69 5.90 -5.55 -2.46
CA ARG A 69 7.01 -6.20 -1.73
C ARG A 69 7.64 -5.28 -0.68
N ILE A 70 7.87 -4.01 -1.03
CA ILE A 70 8.46 -3.03 -0.10
C ILE A 70 7.53 -2.80 1.09
N GLU A 71 6.23 -2.61 0.84
CA GLU A 71 5.26 -2.37 1.89
C GLU A 71 5.05 -3.60 2.79
N GLU A 72 5.08 -4.81 2.22
CA GLU A 72 5.05 -6.05 2.99
C GLU A 72 6.22 -6.15 3.97
N GLU A 73 7.44 -5.83 3.51
CA GLU A 73 8.61 -5.86 4.38
C GLU A 73 8.57 -4.77 5.46
N ALA A 74 8.13 -3.56 5.11
CA ALA A 74 7.95 -2.47 6.09
C ALA A 74 7.03 -2.87 7.25
N ARG A 75 5.89 -3.52 6.94
CA ARG A 75 4.97 -4.00 7.98
C ARG A 75 5.52 -5.12 8.85
N LYS A 76 6.42 -5.97 8.33
CA LYS A 76 7.10 -6.98 9.16
C LYS A 76 8.03 -6.33 10.18
N HIS A 77 8.69 -5.23 9.81
CA HIS A 77 9.55 -4.47 10.72
C HIS A 77 8.75 -3.77 11.82
N ASP A 78 7.61 -3.15 11.47
CA ASP A 78 6.73 -2.51 12.46
C ASP A 78 6.18 -3.51 13.48
N ASN A 79 5.77 -4.70 13.03
CA ASN A 79 5.29 -5.77 13.91
C ASN A 79 6.38 -6.31 14.86
N LYS A 80 7.66 -6.22 14.47
CA LYS A 80 8.80 -6.69 15.28
C LYS A 80 9.25 -5.64 16.31
N GLU A 81 9.06 -4.35 15.99
CA GLU A 81 9.24 -3.27 16.95
C GLU A 81 8.10 -3.23 17.98
N GLU A 82 6.86 -3.59 17.63
CA GLU A 82 5.73 -3.57 18.58
C GLU A 82 5.90 -4.57 19.75
N VAL A 83 6.64 -5.66 19.56
CA VAL A 83 6.98 -6.60 20.66
C VAL A 83 8.06 -6.03 21.60
N ASN A 84 8.78 -4.97 21.20
CA ASN A 84 9.89 -4.39 21.97
C ASN A 84 9.76 -2.87 22.24
N ALA A 85 8.68 -2.21 21.84
CA ALA A 85 8.54 -0.76 21.94
C ALA A 85 7.37 -0.32 22.83
N ILE A 86 7.75 0.39 23.89
CA ILE A 86 6.95 1.22 24.80
C ILE A 86 5.91 2.06 24.02
N PRO A 87 4.69 2.32 24.56
CA PRO A 87 3.60 2.93 23.80
C PRO A 87 3.97 4.31 23.24
N ARG A 88 4.14 4.42 21.92
CA ARG A 88 4.29 5.71 21.24
C ARG A 88 2.94 6.43 21.25
N LYS A 89 2.86 7.49 22.07
CA LYS A 89 1.75 8.44 22.09
C LYS A 89 1.53 9.01 20.69
N LYS A 90 0.27 8.99 20.24
CA LYS A 90 -0.19 9.50 18.94
C LYS A 90 0.28 10.95 18.74
N LEU A 91 1.09 11.22 17.71
CA LEU A 91 1.38 12.58 17.29
C LEU A 91 0.19 13.08 16.48
N THR A 92 -0.65 13.92 17.10
CA THR A 92 -1.72 14.62 16.40
C THR A 92 -1.12 15.84 15.72
N THR A 93 -1.12 15.85 14.40
CA THR A 93 -0.75 16.97 13.55
C THR A 93 -1.62 18.19 13.89
N VAL A 94 -1.04 19.20 14.53
CA VAL A 94 -1.51 20.59 14.44
C VAL A 94 -0.34 21.40 13.89
N LEU A 95 -0.39 21.65 12.59
CA LEU A 95 0.45 22.61 11.89
C LEU A 95 0.20 23.99 12.50
N LYS A 96 1.02 24.40 13.49
CA LYS A 96 1.11 25.78 13.92
C LYS A 96 2.30 26.42 13.21
N LEU A 97 2.06 26.84 11.97
CA LEU A 97 2.97 27.70 11.21
C LEU A 97 3.06 29.04 11.97
N ASN A 98 4.08 29.21 12.81
CA ASN A 98 4.34 30.47 13.50
C ASN A 98 4.98 31.46 12.51
N LEU A 99 4.15 32.09 11.67
CA LEU A 99 4.53 33.35 11.03
C LEU A 99 4.39 34.46 12.07
N LYS A 100 5.52 34.94 12.61
CA LYS A 100 5.54 36.15 13.44
C LYS A 100 5.17 37.36 12.58
N PRO A 101 4.15 38.16 12.94
CA PRO A 101 4.05 39.51 12.42
C PRO A 101 5.10 40.37 13.13
N LYS A 102 5.97 40.97 12.33
CA LYS A 102 6.90 42.00 12.74
C LYS A 102 6.09 43.29 12.92
N GLU A 103 5.69 43.62 14.14
CA GLU A 103 5.10 44.94 14.43
C GLU A 103 6.17 45.92 14.89
N ASN A 104 6.26 46.98 14.10
CA ASN A 104 7.06 48.17 14.29
C ASN A 104 6.29 49.18 15.18
N LYS A 105 7.03 49.83 16.08
CA LYS A 105 6.88 51.20 16.62
C LYS A 105 5.67 51.58 17.50
N MET A 106 6.01 52.07 18.70
CA MET A 106 5.55 53.27 19.44
C MET A 106 5.83 52.97 20.92
N LYS A 107 6.56 53.76 21.71
CA LYS A 107 6.65 55.21 21.87
C LYS A 107 8.02 55.53 22.50
#